data_AF-A0A9D4PQZ7-F1
#
_entry.id   AF-A0A9D4PQZ7-F1
#
_cell.length_a   1.000
_cell.length_b   1.000
_cell.length_c   1.000
_cell.angle_alpha   90.00
_cell.angle_beta   90.00
_cell.angle_gamma   90.00
#
_symmetry.space_group_name_H-M   'P 1'
#
loop_
_entity.id
_entity.type
_entity.pdbx_description
1 polymer ?
#
loop_
_entity_poly.entity_id
_entity_poly.type
_entity_poly.pdbx_seq_one_letter_code
_entity_poly.pdbx_strand_id
1 'polypeptide(L)'
;MEFASDKCRTQIVDGERYGIEREPLLIREIVRFDPGIDDVVLVTYPTSGTNWMQQIMQLIVYQGSSAMTHREFCKRSPFLEDYGERISEVTTNSHPKILTTHFRPGLLKMNQSSKYVYISRNPWDLKLQRTQRGLSYTSPNSSERTTERQFGKIPNY
;
A
#
# COMPACT_ATOMS: atom_id res chain seq x y z
N MET A 1 -31.49 4.34 20.93
CA MET A 1 -30.03 4.22 20.75
C MET A 1 -29.76 4.38 19.27
N GLU A 2 -29.32 5.57 18.89
CA GLU A 2 -29.02 5.94 17.50
C GLU A 2 -27.73 5.23 17.11
N PHE A 3 -27.81 4.30 16.16
CA PHE A 3 -26.61 3.77 15.51
C PHE A 3 -25.95 4.96 14.81
N ALA A 4 -24.92 5.53 15.43
CA ALA A 4 -24.11 6.56 14.82
C ALA A 4 -23.66 6.03 13.45
N SER A 5 -24.26 6.59 12.40
CA SER A 5 -23.74 6.47 11.04
C SER A 5 -22.30 6.96 11.11
N ASP A 6 -21.35 6.03 11.16
CA ASP A 6 -19.92 6.30 11.20
C ASP A 6 -19.53 6.91 9.84
N LYS A 7 -19.87 8.20 9.68
CA LYS A 7 -19.55 8.99 8.50
C LYS A 7 -18.03 9.02 8.46
N CYS A 8 -17.46 8.38 7.44
CA CYS A 8 -16.03 8.45 7.15
C CYS A 8 -15.61 9.93 7.20
N ARG A 9 -14.87 10.31 8.25
CA ARG A 9 -14.46 11.70 8.46
C ARG A 9 -13.51 12.07 7.33
N THR A 10 -13.91 13.07 6.55
CA THR A 10 -13.14 13.54 5.39
C THR A 10 -12.76 15.00 5.57
N GLN A 11 -11.70 15.40 4.89
CA GLN A 11 -11.22 16.77 4.79
C GLN A 11 -10.97 17.12 3.33
N ILE A 12 -10.89 18.41 3.04
CA ILE A 12 -10.58 18.91 1.70
C ILE A 12 -9.17 19.49 1.73
N VAL A 13 -8.30 19.00 0.85
CA VAL A 13 -6.94 19.51 0.65
C VAL A 13 -6.79 19.88 -0.83
N ASP A 14 -6.54 21.16 -1.10
CA ASP A 14 -6.34 21.71 -2.45
C ASP A 14 -7.48 21.35 -3.44
N GLY A 15 -8.73 21.32 -2.95
CA GLY A 15 -9.93 21.02 -3.74
C GLY A 15 -10.31 19.54 -3.80
N GLU A 16 -9.43 18.64 -3.36
CA GLU A 16 -9.65 17.18 -3.39
C GLU A 16 -10.03 16.65 -2.01
N ARG A 17 -10.90 15.62 -1.98
CA ARG A 17 -11.39 15.02 -0.73
C ARG A 17 -10.49 13.86 -0.29
N TYR A 18 -10.01 13.92 0.95
CA TYR A 18 -9.20 12.89 1.59
C TYR A 18 -9.79 12.47 2.93
N GLY A 19 -9.35 11.32 3.46
CA GLY A 19 -9.63 10.93 4.83
C GLY A 19 -8.91 11.86 5.82
N ILE A 20 -9.49 12.05 7.00
CA ILE A 20 -8.92 12.91 8.05
C ILE A 20 -7.57 12.39 8.58
N GLU A 21 -7.31 11.09 8.41
CA GLU A 21 -6.07 10.43 8.79
C GLU A 21 -4.87 10.81 7.92
N ARG A 22 -5.11 11.43 6.76
CA ARG A 22 -4.05 11.84 5.83
C ARG A 22 -3.58 13.24 6.15
N GLU A 23 -2.29 13.41 6.47
CA GLU A 23 -1.78 14.75 6.71
C GLU A 23 -1.76 15.58 5.40
N PRO A 24 -2.24 16.84 5.42
CA PRO A 24 -2.26 17.69 4.23
C PRO A 24 -0.88 17.93 3.60
N LEU A 25 0.19 17.96 4.41
CA LEU A 25 1.55 18.12 3.92
C LEU A 25 2.00 16.89 3.13
N LEU A 26 1.78 15.68 3.66
CA LEU A 26 2.06 14.43 2.95
C LEU A 26 1.32 14.37 1.60
N ILE A 27 0.06 14.78 1.56
CA ILE A 27 -0.73 14.81 0.32
C ILE A 27 -0.04 15.67 -0.74
N ARG A 28 0.37 16.88 -0.37
CA ARG A 28 1.04 17.82 -1.28
C ARG A 28 2.39 17.29 -1.76
N GLU A 29 3.14 16.65 -0.88
CA GLU A 29 4.44 16.05 -1.22
C GLU A 29 4.29 14.87 -2.19
N ILE A 30 3.32 13.97 -1.98
CA ILE A 30 3.03 12.87 -2.92
C ILE A 30 2.58 13.40 -4.29
N VAL A 31 1.72 14.43 -4.32
CA VAL A 31 1.24 15.03 -5.57
C VAL A 31 2.39 15.67 -6.36
N ARG A 32 3.39 16.24 -5.67
CA ARG A 32 4.58 16.87 -6.27
C ARG A 32 5.70 15.88 -6.59
N PHE A 33 5.66 14.68 -6.03
CA PHE A 33 6.68 13.67 -6.18
C PHE A 33 6.92 13.32 -7.64
N ASP A 34 8.18 13.35 -8.06
CA ASP A 34 8.60 13.01 -9.42
C ASP A 34 9.42 11.71 -9.39
N PRO A 35 8.88 10.60 -9.93
CA PRO A 35 9.61 9.34 -10.00
C PRO A 35 10.86 9.47 -10.87
N GLY A 36 11.91 8.72 -10.53
CA GLY A 36 13.17 8.73 -11.28
C GLY A 36 13.09 7.97 -12.59
N ILE A 37 14.18 8.04 -13.38
CA ILE A 37 14.33 7.25 -14.59
C ILE A 37 14.35 5.75 -14.24
N ASP A 38 13.65 4.93 -15.02
CA ASP A 38 13.50 3.49 -14.83
C ASP A 38 12.79 3.04 -13.54
N ASP A 39 12.28 3.97 -12.72
CA ASP A 39 11.42 3.61 -11.60
C ASP A 39 10.08 3.06 -12.08
N VAL A 40 9.56 2.08 -11.34
CA VAL A 40 8.26 1.48 -11.60
C VAL A 40 7.31 1.82 -10.47
N VAL A 41 6.30 2.65 -10.76
CA VAL A 41 5.28 3.07 -9.79
C VAL A 41 4.09 2.12 -9.86
N LEU A 42 3.90 1.33 -8.81
CA LEU A 42 2.73 0.51 -8.56
C LEU A 42 1.63 1.34 -7.89
N VAL A 43 0.58 1.62 -8.63
CA VAL A 43 -0.60 2.35 -8.15
C VAL A 43 -1.72 1.36 -7.87
N THR A 44 -2.20 1.30 -6.62
CA THR A 44 -3.23 0.31 -6.23
C THR A 44 -4.35 0.94 -5.44
N TYR A 45 -5.59 0.54 -5.71
CA TYR A 45 -6.66 0.83 -4.76
C TYR A 45 -6.44 -0.01 -3.48
N PRO A 46 -6.60 0.56 -2.26
CA PRO A 46 -6.40 -0.19 -1.03
C PRO A 46 -7.14 -1.52 -1.04
N THR A 47 -6.48 -2.60 -0.62
CA THR A 47 -7.00 -4.00 -0.59
C THR A 47 -7.25 -4.69 -1.94
N SER A 48 -6.81 -4.12 -3.08
CA SER A 48 -6.97 -4.77 -4.40
C SER A 48 -5.98 -5.90 -4.70
N GLY A 49 -4.99 -6.12 -3.84
CA GLY A 49 -3.96 -7.15 -4.04
C GLY A 49 -2.53 -6.60 -4.08
N THR A 50 -2.25 -5.50 -3.40
CA THR A 50 -0.96 -4.80 -3.42
C THR A 50 0.22 -5.73 -3.12
N ASN A 51 0.17 -6.51 -2.02
CA ASN A 51 1.25 -7.42 -1.67
C ASN A 51 1.51 -8.50 -2.74
N TRP A 52 0.46 -9.00 -3.38
CA TRP A 52 0.60 -10.01 -4.43
C TRP A 52 1.34 -9.43 -5.64
N MET A 53 0.96 -8.21 -6.06
CA MET A 53 1.67 -7.56 -7.15
C MET A 53 3.09 -7.15 -6.77
N GLN A 54 3.30 -6.61 -5.57
CA GLN A 54 4.64 -6.28 -5.08
C GLN A 54 5.56 -7.49 -5.13
N GLN A 55 5.07 -8.69 -4.75
CA GLN A 55 5.85 -9.92 -4.87
C GLN A 55 6.20 -10.24 -6.32
N ILE A 56 5.23 -10.18 -7.24
CA ILE A 56 5.48 -10.45 -8.67
C ILE A 56 6.51 -9.47 -9.24
N MET A 57 6.34 -8.17 -8.99
CA MET A 57 7.26 -7.14 -9.47
C MET A 57 8.66 -7.30 -8.88
N GLN A 58 8.77 -7.61 -7.58
CA GLN A 58 10.05 -7.87 -6.94
C GLN A 58 10.73 -9.10 -7.58
N LEU A 59 10.00 -10.18 -7.83
CA LEU A 59 10.60 -11.35 -8.49
C LEU A 59 11.10 -11.03 -9.90
N ILE A 60 10.39 -10.18 -10.65
CA ILE A 60 10.84 -9.77 -12.00
C ILE A 60 12.10 -8.89 -11.91
N VAL A 61 12.09 -7.86 -11.07
CA VAL A 61 13.20 -6.89 -10.94
C VAL A 61 14.45 -7.54 -10.34
N TYR A 62 14.29 -8.44 -9.36
CA TYR A 62 15.38 -9.13 -8.68
C TYR A 62 15.68 -10.52 -9.28
N GLN A 63 15.34 -10.74 -10.55
CA GLN A 63 15.72 -11.95 -11.31
C GLN A 63 15.37 -13.28 -10.61
N GLY A 64 14.18 -13.35 -10.02
CA GLY A 64 13.66 -14.51 -9.29
C GLY A 64 14.07 -14.58 -7.81
N SER A 65 14.89 -13.65 -7.33
CA SER A 65 15.27 -13.60 -5.90
C SER A 65 14.12 -13.04 -5.05
N SER A 66 13.53 -13.89 -4.22
CA SER A 66 12.53 -13.46 -3.23
C SER A 66 13.19 -12.69 -2.07
N ALA A 67 12.44 -11.78 -1.45
CA ALA A 67 12.85 -11.20 -0.17
C ALA A 67 12.90 -12.29 0.91
N MET A 68 13.93 -12.25 1.76
CA MET A 68 14.13 -13.21 2.86
C MET A 68 13.34 -12.81 4.11
N THR A 69 13.04 -11.52 4.27
CA THR A 69 12.32 -10.99 5.43
C THR A 69 11.24 -10.01 5.00
N HIS A 70 10.20 -9.86 5.84
CA HIS A 70 9.16 -8.85 5.61
C HIS A 70 9.74 -7.43 5.52
N ARG A 71 10.74 -7.11 6.36
CA ARG A 71 11.43 -5.81 6.32
C ARG A 71 12.11 -5.57 4.98
N GLU A 72 12.74 -6.60 4.43
CA GLU A 72 13.35 -6.53 3.11
C GLU A 72 12.29 -6.35 2.01
N PHE A 73 11.19 -7.10 2.08
CA PHE A 73 10.06 -6.97 1.16
C PHE A 73 9.51 -5.54 1.11
N CYS A 74 9.29 -4.90 2.27
CA CYS A 74 8.85 -3.51 2.34
C CYS A 74 9.91 -2.54 1.82
N LYS A 75 11.20 -2.79 2.07
CA LYS A 75 12.29 -1.95 1.56
C LYS A 75 12.46 -2.02 0.04
N ARG A 76 12.23 -3.18 -0.56
CA ARG A 76 12.28 -3.39 -2.02
C ARG A 76 11.11 -2.72 -2.73
N SER A 77 9.99 -2.53 -2.05
CA SER A 77 8.82 -1.83 -2.59
C SER A 77 8.17 -0.88 -1.56
N PRO A 78 8.79 0.28 -1.32
CA PRO A 78 8.29 1.24 -0.33
C PRO A 78 6.95 1.86 -0.75
N PHE A 79 6.09 2.14 0.23
CA PHE A 79 4.92 2.99 0.04
C PHE A 79 5.32 4.46 0.18
N LEU A 80 4.95 5.30 -0.78
CA LEU A 80 5.23 6.74 -0.73
C LEU A 80 4.62 7.41 0.51
N GLU A 81 3.47 6.88 0.95
CA GLU A 81 2.73 7.34 2.11
C GLU A 81 3.49 7.17 3.43
N ASP A 82 4.39 6.19 3.51
CA ASP A 82 5.13 5.87 4.74
C ASP A 82 6.30 6.83 4.99
N TYR A 83 6.69 7.63 4.00
CA TYR A 83 7.86 8.49 4.07
C TYR A 83 7.54 9.93 4.51
N GLY A 84 6.29 10.37 4.45
CA GLY A 84 5.95 11.73 4.90
C GLY A 84 6.73 12.79 4.13
N GLU A 85 7.27 13.75 4.87
CA GLU A 85 8.16 14.81 4.35
C GLU A 85 9.49 14.27 3.79
N ARG A 86 9.84 13.01 4.11
CA ARG A 86 11.07 12.35 3.66
C ARG A 86 10.89 11.62 2.33
N ILE A 87 9.81 11.88 1.60
CA ILE A 87 9.52 11.23 0.31
C ILE A 87 10.65 11.44 -0.72
N SER A 88 11.36 12.56 -0.64
CA SER A 88 12.52 12.85 -1.48
C SER A 88 13.70 11.90 -1.23
N GLU A 89 13.81 11.31 -0.04
CA GLU A 89 14.83 10.29 0.27
C GLU A 89 14.52 8.94 -0.41
N VAL A 90 13.29 8.75 -0.89
CA VAL A 90 12.89 7.53 -1.60
C VAL A 90 13.59 7.42 -2.95
N THR A 91 14.05 8.51 -3.57
CA THR A 91 14.71 8.49 -4.89
C THR A 91 16.24 8.44 -4.80
N THR A 92 16.85 8.79 -3.67
CA THR A 92 18.33 8.97 -3.56
C THR A 92 19.15 7.67 -3.56
N ASN A 93 18.53 6.53 -3.25
CA ASN A 93 19.20 5.22 -3.22
C ASN A 93 19.04 4.46 -4.58
N SER A 94 19.95 3.55 -4.92
CA SER A 94 20.02 2.76 -6.17
C SER A 94 18.72 2.46 -6.95
N HIS A 95 18.72 2.64 -8.27
CA HIS A 95 17.69 2.20 -9.24
C HIS A 95 17.89 0.75 -9.71
N PRO A 96 16.86 0.07 -10.26
CA PRO A 96 15.45 0.49 -10.37
C PRO A 96 14.65 0.19 -9.10
N LYS A 97 13.73 1.09 -8.73
CA LYS A 97 12.86 0.93 -7.56
C LYS A 97 11.42 0.64 -7.94
N ILE A 98 10.77 -0.17 -7.11
CA ILE A 98 9.33 -0.40 -7.17
C ILE A 98 8.68 0.53 -6.16
N LEU A 99 8.11 1.65 -6.60
CA LEU A 99 7.45 2.60 -5.71
C LEU A 99 5.97 2.26 -5.63
N THR A 100 5.39 2.18 -4.43
CA THR A 100 3.96 1.85 -4.27
C THR A 100 3.19 3.06 -3.76
N THR A 101 1.98 3.26 -4.28
CA THR A 101 1.06 4.26 -3.75
C THR A 101 -0.40 3.82 -3.89
N HIS A 102 -1.21 4.33 -2.97
CA HIS A 102 -2.67 4.26 -2.99
C HIS A 102 -3.33 5.52 -3.54
N PHE A 103 -2.56 6.53 -3.95
CA PHE A 103 -3.09 7.74 -4.56
C PHE A 103 -3.64 7.45 -5.96
N ARG A 104 -4.67 8.19 -6.34
CA ARG A 104 -5.29 8.03 -7.65
C ARG A 104 -4.31 8.50 -8.73
N PRO A 105 -4.19 7.78 -9.87
CA PRO A 105 -3.28 8.18 -10.95
C PRO A 105 -3.44 9.63 -11.41
N GLY A 106 -4.68 10.15 -11.44
CA GLY A 106 -4.95 11.54 -11.85
C GLY A 106 -4.43 12.63 -10.90
N LEU A 107 -3.95 12.27 -9.70
CA LEU A 107 -3.34 13.19 -8.74
C LEU A 107 -1.81 13.12 -8.73
N LEU A 108 -1.23 12.12 -9.39
CA LEU A 108 0.21 11.90 -9.40
C LEU A 108 0.84 12.65 -10.57
N LYS A 109 2.04 13.18 -10.36
CA LYS A 109 2.87 13.66 -11.46
C LYS A 109 3.35 12.46 -12.28
N MET A 110 2.94 12.41 -13.55
CA MET A 110 3.33 11.34 -14.47
C MET A 110 4.59 11.75 -15.23
N ASN A 111 5.65 10.95 -15.13
CA ASN A 111 6.91 11.14 -15.82
C ASN A 111 7.03 10.14 -16.99
N GLN A 112 7.40 10.60 -18.18
CA GLN A 112 7.53 9.76 -19.36
C GLN A 112 8.69 8.75 -19.27
N SER A 113 9.68 9.03 -18.43
CA SER A 113 10.86 8.19 -18.22
C SER A 113 10.64 7.09 -17.17
N SER A 114 9.47 7.07 -16.53
CA SER A 114 9.11 6.11 -15.49
C SER A 114 7.97 5.20 -15.96
N LYS A 115 7.87 4.01 -15.38
CA LYS A 115 6.85 3.02 -15.73
C LYS A 115 5.77 3.00 -14.66
N TYR A 116 4.53 2.79 -15.06
CA TYR A 116 3.39 2.78 -14.14
C TYR A 116 2.59 1.50 -14.30
N VAL A 117 2.26 0.85 -13.19
CA VAL A 117 1.38 -0.31 -13.14
C VAL A 117 0.20 0.02 -12.25
N TYR A 118 -1.01 0.04 -12.82
CA TYR A 118 -2.23 0.27 -12.06
C TYR A 118 -2.98 -1.04 -11.83
N ILE A 119 -3.42 -1.27 -10.59
CA ILE A 119 -4.24 -2.45 -10.25
C ILE A 119 -5.53 -2.04 -9.54
N SER A 120 -6.62 -2.38 -10.20
CA SER A 120 -7.98 -2.35 -9.66
C SER A 120 -8.53 -3.75 -9.46
N ARG A 121 -9.47 -3.87 -8.52
CA ARG A 121 -10.31 -5.06 -8.34
C ARG A 121 -11.77 -4.62 -8.34
N ASN A 122 -12.66 -5.56 -8.62
CA ASN A 122 -14.10 -5.35 -8.51
C ASN A 122 -14.46 -4.65 -7.16
N PRO A 123 -15.18 -3.52 -7.17
CA PRO A 123 -15.53 -2.77 -5.96
C PRO A 123 -16.38 -3.57 -4.95
N TRP A 124 -17.18 -4.54 -5.41
CA TRP A 124 -17.97 -5.40 -4.50
C TRP A 124 -17.06 -6.32 -3.69
N ASP A 125 -16.03 -6.90 -4.31
CA ASP A 125 -15.02 -7.71 -3.60
C ASP A 125 -14.25 -6.86 -2.58
N LEU A 126 -13.88 -5.63 -2.97
CA LEU A 126 -13.15 -4.71 -2.11
C LEU A 126 -13.96 -4.35 -0.86
N LYS A 127 -15.27 -4.12 -1.01
CA LYS A 127 -16.18 -3.88 0.12
C LYS A 127 -16.21 -5.07 1.06
N LEU A 128 -16.42 -6.28 0.53
CA LEU A 128 -16.43 -7.51 1.34
C LEU A 128 -15.12 -7.69 2.11
N GLN A 129 -13.99 -7.54 1.42
CA GLN A 129 -12.66 -7.65 2.03
C GLN A 129 -12.45 -6.62 3.14
N ARG A 130 -12.84 -5.36 2.93
CA ARG A 130 -12.71 -4.30 3.93
C ARG A 130 -13.60 -4.54 5.14
N THR A 131 -14.83 -5.04 4.94
CA THR A 131 -15.73 -5.45 6.03
C THR A 131 -15.13 -6.57 6.87
N GLN A 132 -14.59 -7.63 6.24
CA GLN A 132 -13.94 -8.73 6.97
C GLN A 132 -12.73 -8.26 7.78
N ARG A 133 -11.90 -7.37 7.20
CA ARG A 133 -10.77 -6.77 7.93
C ARG A 133 -11.26 -5.95 9.12
N GLY A 134 -12.25 -5.07 8.93
CA GLY A 134 -12.84 -4.28 10.01
C GLY A 134 -13.33 -5.17 11.17
N LEU A 135 -14.10 -6.22 10.86
CA LEU A 135 -14.59 -7.19 11.85
C LEU A 135 -13.46 -7.91 12.61
N SER A 136 -12.35 -8.22 11.93
CA SER A 136 -11.19 -8.86 12.56
C SER A 136 -10.45 -7.95 13.54
N TYR A 137 -10.48 -6.62 13.33
CA TYR A 137 -9.88 -5.64 14.23
C TYR A 137 -10.78 -5.27 15.41
N THR A 138 -12.11 -5.33 15.26
CA THR A 138 -13.08 -4.99 16.31
C THR A 138 -13.47 -6.16 17.21
N SER A 139 -12.90 -7.36 17.00
CA SER A 139 -13.13 -8.51 17.89
C SER A 139 -12.47 -8.24 19.26
N PRO A 140 -13.21 -8.35 20.39
CA PRO A 140 -12.71 -8.01 21.72
C PRO A 140 -11.52 -8.83 22.24
N ASN A 141 -11.10 -9.89 21.53
CA ASN A 141 -10.11 -10.87 22.01
C ASN A 141 -8.72 -10.72 21.35
N SER A 142 -8.30 -9.50 20.98
CA SER A 142 -7.00 -9.30 20.30
C SER A 142 -5.78 -9.29 21.23
N SER A 143 -5.95 -9.35 22.55
CA SER A 143 -4.86 -9.42 23.54
C SER A 143 -4.36 -10.83 23.86
N GLU A 144 -5.02 -11.90 23.40
CA GLU A 144 -4.63 -13.30 23.70
C GLU A 144 -4.15 -14.09 22.48
N ARG A 145 -3.41 -13.46 21.57
CA ARG A 145 -2.73 -14.17 20.47
C ARG A 145 -1.21 -14.01 20.49
N THR A 146 -0.64 -14.28 21.67
CA THR A 146 0.78 -14.62 21.81
C THR A 146 0.87 -15.98 22.49
N THR A 147 0.76 -17.05 21.71
CA THR A 147 1.40 -18.39 21.86
C THR A 147 0.64 -19.41 21.00
N GLU A 148 1.40 -20.32 20.39
CA GLU A 148 0.94 -21.45 19.56
C GLU A 148 0.37 -21.16 18.16
N ARG A 149 1.27 -20.88 17.21
CA ARG A 149 1.14 -21.50 15.88
C ARG A 149 1.59 -22.95 16.00
N GLN A 150 0.67 -23.86 16.31
CA GLN A 150 0.90 -25.27 16.00
C GLN A 150 0.93 -25.39 14.47
N PHE A 151 2.12 -25.61 13.92
CA PHE A 151 2.27 -26.09 12.56
C PHE A 151 1.54 -27.43 12.47
N GLY A 152 0.43 -27.46 11.73
CA GLY A 152 -0.24 -28.71 11.37
C GLY A 152 0.76 -29.63 10.68
N LYS A 153 0.97 -30.81 11.25
CA LYS A 153 1.77 -31.89 10.66
C LYS A 153 1.23 -32.19 9.26
N ILE A 154 2.11 -32.15 8.27
CA ILE A 154 1.85 -32.65 6.91
C ILE A 154 1.79 -34.19 7.01
N PRO A 155 0.71 -34.85 6.57
CA PRO A 155 0.68 -36.31 6.52
C PRO A 155 1.56 -36.80 5.37
N ASN A 156 2.46 -37.74 5.69
CA ASN A 156 3.24 -38.46 4.69
C ASN A 156 2.28 -39.38 3.90
N TYR A 157 2.34 -39.30 2.58
CA TYR A 157 2.02 -40.41 1.68
C TYR A 157 3.30 -40.82 0.95
#